data_AF-A0A7Z0MRC5-F1
#
_entry.id   AF-A0A7Z0MRC5-F1
#
_cell.length_a   1.000
_cell.length_b   1.000
_cell.length_c   1.000
_cell.angle_alpha   90.00
_cell.angle_beta   90.00
_cell.angle_gamma   90.00
#
_symmetry.space_group_name_H-M   'P 1'
#
loop_
_entity.id
_entity.type
_entity.pdbx_description
1 polymer ?
#
loop_
_entity_poly.entity_id
_entity_poly.type
_entity_poly.pdbx_seq_one_letter_code
_entity_poly.pdbx_strand_id
1 'polypeptide(L)'
;MTATSPAKSCTGGGDILQALVGLRIGPGWSTELRKRLPASEACTHLREMMIPLASAAYQTFFSVQDDQASPVDMGEKPKKIDSCYAYNAKRELVRMHWPEHHKPGGE
;
A
#
# COMPACT_ATOMS: atom_id res chain seq x y z
N MET A 1 23.00 4.22 7.73
CA MET A 1 22.87 2.83 7.25
C MET A 1 23.33 2.78 5.80
N THR A 2 24.57 2.40 5.49
CA THR A 2 24.99 2.21 4.09
C THR A 2 26.06 1.13 4.00
N ALA A 3 25.70 -0.10 3.65
CA ALA A 3 26.69 -1.13 3.34
C ALA A 3 26.14 -2.32 2.51
N THR A 4 25.33 -2.10 1.47
CA THR A 4 25.21 -3.09 0.37
C THR A 4 24.67 -2.44 -0.91
N SER A 5 25.36 -1.40 -1.40
CA SER A 5 25.08 -0.88 -2.73
C SER A 5 25.71 -1.82 -3.78
N PRO A 6 24.98 -2.27 -4.82
CA PRO A 6 25.51 -3.22 -5.82
C PRO A 6 26.80 -2.75 -6.50
N ALA A 7 26.94 -1.44 -6.69
CA ALA A 7 28.17 -0.80 -7.14
C ALA A 7 28.51 0.40 -6.25
N LYS A 8 29.80 0.76 -6.18
CA LYS A 8 30.28 1.92 -5.40
C LYS A 8 29.61 3.23 -5.84
N SER A 9 29.37 3.36 -7.15
CA SER A 9 28.69 4.52 -7.75
C SER A 9 27.22 4.66 -7.34
N CYS A 10 26.60 3.61 -6.79
CA CYS A 10 25.24 3.68 -6.27
C CYS A 10 25.15 4.34 -4.88
N THR A 11 26.29 4.66 -4.25
CA THR A 11 26.32 5.42 -2.99
C THR A 11 25.75 6.82 -3.24
N GLY A 12 24.77 7.24 -2.43
CA GLY A 12 24.07 8.53 -2.58
C GLY A 12 22.89 8.51 -3.55
N GLY A 13 22.68 7.44 -4.33
CA GLY A 13 21.53 7.32 -5.23
C GLY A 13 20.16 7.28 -4.52
N GLY A 14 20.14 7.21 -3.19
CA GLY A 14 18.94 7.35 -2.37
C GLY A 14 18.70 8.77 -1.84
N ASP A 15 19.66 9.68 -1.94
CA ASP A 15 19.59 10.99 -1.27
C ASP A 15 18.44 11.84 -1.81
N ILE A 16 18.17 11.75 -3.12
CA ILE A 16 17.06 12.44 -3.79
C ILE A 16 15.68 12.01 -3.29
N LEU A 17 15.55 10.87 -2.59
CA LEU A 17 14.27 10.47 -1.96
C LEU A 17 13.78 11.50 -0.93
N GLN A 18 14.67 12.34 -0.38
CA GLN A 18 14.31 13.46 0.48
C GLN A 18 13.29 14.41 -0.18
N ALA A 19 13.28 14.51 -1.52
CA ALA A 19 12.33 15.32 -2.29
C ALA A 19 10.87 14.82 -2.18
N LEU A 20 10.65 13.63 -1.59
CA LEU A 20 9.33 13.08 -1.34
C LEU A 20 8.76 13.47 0.04
N VAL A 21 9.59 14.00 0.95
CA VAL A 21 9.13 14.38 2.30
C VAL A 21 8.08 15.48 2.20
N GLY A 22 6.97 15.29 2.93
CA GLY A 22 5.81 16.19 2.90
C GLY A 22 4.79 15.88 1.79
N LEU A 23 5.07 14.93 0.88
CA LEU A 23 4.09 14.48 -0.09
C LEU A 23 3.04 13.56 0.53
N ARG A 24 1.81 13.69 0.03
CA ARG A 24 0.72 12.78 0.36
C ARG A 24 0.78 11.54 -0.53
N ILE A 25 0.73 10.37 0.09
CA ILE A 25 0.45 9.10 -0.60
C ILE A 25 -1.03 9.08 -0.99
N GLY A 26 -1.32 8.93 -2.28
CA GLY A 26 -2.69 8.95 -2.81
C GLY A 26 -2.78 9.03 -4.34
N PRO A 27 -3.93 9.45 -4.89
CA PRO A 27 -4.09 9.63 -6.33
C PRO A 27 -2.98 10.51 -6.92
N GLY A 28 -2.38 10.07 -8.03
CA GLY A 28 -1.25 10.77 -8.65
C GLY A 28 0.13 10.47 -8.06
N TRP A 29 0.24 9.58 -7.05
CA TRP A 29 1.52 9.22 -6.42
C TRP A 29 2.61 8.82 -7.43
N SER A 30 2.29 7.93 -8.38
CA SER A 30 3.26 7.49 -9.38
C SER A 30 3.71 8.61 -10.33
N THR A 31 2.86 9.61 -10.56
CA THR A 31 3.20 10.80 -11.35
C THR A 31 4.15 11.69 -10.57
N GLU A 32 3.90 11.93 -9.28
CA GLU A 32 4.78 12.74 -8.43
C GLU A 32 6.15 12.08 -8.22
N LEU A 33 6.20 10.75 -8.08
CA LEU A 33 7.46 10.00 -8.07
C LEU A 33 8.28 10.23 -9.35
N ARG A 34 7.66 10.12 -10.53
CA ARG A 34 8.35 10.32 -11.81
C ARG A 34 8.86 11.74 -11.99
N LYS A 35 8.12 12.75 -11.52
CA LYS A 35 8.53 14.15 -11.60
C LYS A 35 9.72 14.46 -10.69
N ARG A 36 9.74 13.88 -9.49
CA ARG A 36 10.71 14.23 -8.43
C ARG A 36 11.91 13.31 -8.36
N LEU A 37 11.80 12.10 -8.92
CA LEU A 37 12.87 11.11 -9.01
C LEU A 37 13.15 10.78 -10.50
N PRO A 38 13.89 11.66 -11.20
CA PRO A 38 14.38 11.34 -12.54
C PRO A 38 15.22 10.05 -12.52
N ALA A 39 15.11 9.24 -13.57
CA ALA A 39 15.75 7.92 -13.60
C ALA A 39 17.28 7.96 -13.54
N SER A 40 17.92 9.05 -13.98
CA SER A 40 19.37 9.25 -13.90
C SER A 40 19.87 9.65 -12.51
N GLU A 41 19.00 10.25 -11.68
CA GLU A 41 19.38 10.85 -10.41
C GLU A 41 19.04 9.98 -9.20
N ALA A 42 18.14 9.00 -9.38
CA ALA A 42 17.70 8.10 -8.33
C ALA A 42 18.12 6.66 -8.62
N CYS A 43 18.46 5.90 -7.59
CA CYS A 43 18.63 4.45 -7.71
C CYS A 43 17.32 3.82 -8.20
N THR A 44 17.35 3.17 -9.37
CA THR A 44 16.17 2.49 -9.96
C THR A 44 15.48 1.57 -8.96
N HIS A 45 16.24 0.77 -8.21
CA HIS A 45 15.68 -0.14 -7.20
C HIS A 45 14.84 0.60 -6.15
N LEU A 46 15.37 1.70 -5.60
CA LEU A 46 14.66 2.47 -4.58
C LEU A 46 13.42 3.16 -5.17
N ARG A 47 13.57 3.75 -6.37
CA ARG A 47 12.47 4.38 -7.10
C ARG A 47 11.32 3.41 -7.36
N GLU A 48 11.61 2.19 -7.79
CA GLU A 48 10.61 1.16 -8.06
C GLU A 48 9.93 0.68 -6.77
N MET A 49 10.68 0.56 -5.67
CA MET A 49 10.12 0.19 -4.36
C MET A 49 9.12 1.22 -3.81
N MET A 50 9.19 2.48 -4.22
CA MET A 50 8.27 3.51 -3.72
C MET A 50 6.79 3.27 -4.09
N ILE A 51 6.51 2.49 -5.13
CA ILE A 51 5.14 2.12 -5.52
C ILE A 51 4.52 1.10 -4.53
N PRO A 52 5.09 -0.10 -4.33
CA PRO A 52 4.56 -1.06 -3.36
C PRO A 52 4.66 -0.56 -1.93
N LEU A 53 5.67 0.26 -1.59
CA LEU A 53 5.79 0.88 -0.26
C LEU A 53 4.59 1.79 0.04
N ALA A 54 4.13 2.55 -0.94
CA ALA A 54 2.95 3.40 -0.77
C ALA A 54 1.69 2.57 -0.49
N SER A 55 1.49 1.45 -1.20
CA SER A 55 0.38 0.53 -0.93
C SER A 55 0.47 -0.10 0.46
N ALA A 56 1.66 -0.54 0.87
CA ALA A 56 1.87 -1.12 2.20
C ALA A 56 1.60 -0.09 3.30
N ALA A 57 2.14 1.12 3.17
CA ALA A 57 1.89 2.22 4.10
C ALA A 57 0.38 2.53 4.18
N TYR A 58 -0.28 2.65 3.03
CA TYR A 58 -1.74 2.85 2.98
C TYR A 58 -2.47 1.74 3.72
N GLN A 59 -2.15 0.47 3.46
CA GLN A 59 -2.81 -0.66 4.14
C GLN A 59 -2.52 -0.66 5.65
N THR A 60 -1.33 -0.29 6.10
CA THR A 60 -1.01 -0.19 7.53
C THR A 60 -1.85 0.90 8.22
N PHE A 61 -1.94 2.10 7.64
CA PHE A 61 -2.66 3.21 8.28
C PHE A 61 -4.18 3.12 8.12
N PHE A 62 -4.68 2.71 6.95
CA PHE A 62 -6.12 2.65 6.70
C PHE A 62 -6.77 1.37 7.26
N SER A 63 -6.00 0.31 7.55
CA SER A 63 -6.54 -0.81 8.33
C SER A 63 -6.91 -0.40 9.77
N VAL A 64 -6.26 0.62 10.32
CA VAL A 64 -6.55 1.15 11.67
C VAL A 64 -7.76 2.08 11.69
N GLN A 65 -8.07 2.73 10.57
CA GLN A 65 -9.10 3.75 10.49
C GLN A 65 -10.50 3.18 10.21
N ASP A 66 -10.55 2.01 9.59
CA ASP A 66 -11.78 1.36 9.10
C ASP A 66 -12.39 0.38 10.13
N ASP A 67 -11.90 0.42 11.38
CA ASP A 67 -12.62 -0.07 12.58
C ASP A 67 -13.80 0.85 12.95
N GLN A 68 -13.83 2.08 12.40
CA GLN A 68 -14.99 2.96 12.44
C GLN A 68 -15.81 2.66 11.19
N ALA A 69 -16.79 1.77 11.34
CA ALA A 69 -17.72 1.33 10.31
C ALA A 69 -17.98 2.39 9.22
N SER A 70 -17.35 2.21 8.05
CA SER A 70 -17.85 2.84 6.83
C SER A 70 -19.30 2.39 6.68
N PRO A 71 -20.29 3.31 6.63
CA PRO A 71 -21.70 2.93 6.55
C PRO A 71 -21.86 2.08 5.30
N VAL A 72 -22.13 0.80 5.53
CA VAL A 72 -22.58 -0.10 4.49
C VAL A 72 -23.91 0.51 4.04
N ASP A 73 -23.98 1.00 2.81
CA ASP A 73 -25.28 1.26 2.18
C ASP A 73 -26.03 -0.07 2.30
N MET A 74 -27.11 -0.07 3.09
CA MET A 74 -27.84 -1.27 3.48
C MET A 74 -28.22 -2.06 2.22
N GLY A 75 -27.48 -3.13 1.92
CA GLY A 75 -27.73 -4.02 0.79
C GLY A 75 -26.54 -4.33 -0.11
N GLU A 76 -25.46 -3.54 -0.12
CA GLU A 76 -24.29 -3.80 -0.97
C GLU A 76 -23.11 -4.44 -0.21
N LYS A 77 -22.42 -5.38 -0.86
CA LYS A 77 -21.23 -6.04 -0.33
C LYS A 77 -20.15 -4.98 -0.01
N PRO A 78 -19.63 -4.93 1.22
CA PRO A 78 -18.55 -4.02 1.58
C PRO A 78 -17.34 -4.18 0.64
N LYS A 79 -16.81 -3.04 0.16
CA LYS A 79 -15.62 -3.00 -0.72
C LYS A 79 -14.37 -3.66 -0.11
N LYS A 80 -14.35 -3.84 1.21
CA LYS A 80 -13.26 -4.47 1.95
C LYS A 80 -13.22 -5.98 1.73
N ILE A 81 -14.36 -6.64 1.49
CA ILE A 81 -14.40 -8.10 1.33
C ILE A 81 -13.73 -8.49 0.01
N ASP A 82 -12.84 -9.49 0.08
CA ASP A 82 -11.94 -9.96 -0.98
C ASP A 82 -10.85 -8.95 -1.40
N SER A 83 -10.62 -7.89 -0.60
CA SER A 83 -9.57 -6.89 -0.90
C SER A 83 -8.16 -7.29 -0.43
N CYS A 84 -8.03 -8.22 0.52
CA CYS A 84 -6.75 -8.79 0.95
C CYS A 84 -6.93 -10.19 1.56
N TYR A 85 -5.82 -10.82 1.95
CA TYR A 85 -5.82 -12.16 2.56
C TYR A 85 -6.80 -12.25 3.73
N ALA A 86 -6.72 -11.33 4.70
CA ALA A 86 -7.54 -11.35 5.92
C ALA A 86 -9.02 -11.12 5.63
N TYR A 87 -9.33 -10.23 4.68
CA TYR A 87 -10.71 -9.88 4.30
C TYR A 87 -11.33 -10.79 3.23
N ASN A 88 -10.71 -11.92 2.89
CA ASN A 88 -11.32 -12.89 1.98
C ASN A 88 -12.67 -13.39 2.55
N ALA A 89 -13.69 -13.50 1.70
CA ALA A 89 -15.05 -13.88 2.09
C ALA A 89 -15.14 -15.23 2.83
N LYS A 90 -14.13 -16.10 2.68
CA LYS A 90 -14.06 -17.39 3.36
C LYS A 90 -13.46 -17.34 4.76
N ARG A 91 -12.83 -16.24 5.16
CA ARG A 91 -12.07 -16.16 6.42
C ARG A 91 -12.88 -15.63 7.59
N GLU A 92 -12.35 -15.95 8.76
CA GLU A 92 -12.91 -15.63 10.07
C GLU A 92 -13.23 -14.14 10.24
N LEU A 93 -12.38 -13.26 9.72
CA LEU A 93 -12.59 -11.83 9.88
C LEU A 93 -13.85 -11.33 9.16
N VAL A 94 -14.18 -11.88 7.98
CA VAL A 94 -15.46 -11.58 7.31
C VAL A 94 -16.63 -12.22 8.07
N ARG A 95 -16.48 -13.43 8.61
CA ARG A 95 -17.51 -14.07 9.43
C ARG A 95 -17.88 -13.23 10.66
N MET A 96 -16.91 -12.57 11.28
CA MET A 96 -17.11 -11.75 12.47
C MET A 96 -17.74 -10.38 12.15
N HIS A 97 -17.29 -9.70 11.09
CA HIS A 97 -17.72 -8.33 10.78
C HIS A 97 -18.88 -8.24 9.78
N TRP A 98 -19.03 -9.23 8.88
CA TRP A 98 -20.04 -9.29 7.81
C TRP A 98 -20.55 -10.73 7.61
N PRO A 99 -21.22 -11.32 8.61
CA PRO A 99 -21.67 -12.72 8.57
C PRO A 99 -22.57 -13.02 7.36
N GLU A 100 -23.37 -12.06 6.91
CA GLU A 100 -24.24 -12.15 5.73
C GLU A 100 -23.47 -12.31 4.41
N HIS A 101 -22.19 -11.95 4.39
CA HIS A 101 -21.32 -12.04 3.22
C HIS A 101 -20.25 -13.15 3.35
N HIS A 102 -20.21 -13.87 4.48
CA HIS A 102 -19.28 -14.98 4.67
C HIS A 102 -19.65 -16.17 3.78
N LYS A 103 -18.64 -16.78 3.16
CA LYS A 103 -18.79 -17.97 2.33
C LYS A 103 -17.97 -19.09 2.97
N PRO A 104 -18.60 -20.07 3.67
CA PRO A 104 -17.89 -21.23 4.16
C PRO A 104 -17.10 -21.85 3.01
N GLY A 105 -15.80 -22.08 3.21
CA GLY A 105 -15.00 -22.76 2.20
C GLY A 105 -15.54 -24.17 2.01
N GLY A 106 -16.08 -24.47 0.82
CA GLY A 106 -15.99 -25.83 0.31
C GLY A 106 -14.52 -26.16 0.12
N GLU A 107 -14.13 -27.36 0.57
CA GLU A 107 -12.78 -27.94 0.49
C GLU A 107 -12.09 -27.69 -0.86
#